data_AF-A0A7C4DPP0-F1
#
_entry.id   AF-A0A7C4DPP0-F1
#
_cell.length_a   1.000
_cell.length_b   1.000
_cell.length_c   1.000
_cell.angle_alpha   90.00
_cell.angle_beta   90.00
_cell.angle_gamma   90.00
#
_symmetry.space_group_name_H-M   'P 1'
#
loop_
_entity.id
_entity.type
_entity.pdbx_description
1 polymer ?
#
loop_
_entity_poly.entity_id
_entity_poly.type
_entity_poly.pdbx_seq_one_letter_code
_entity_poly.pdbx_strand_id
1 'polypeptide(L)'
;MIIKKTVRDTPAPVERDRGDDRRFRLASGAVRRIVPKRRGSALQSTILTEMRKPQRGAGTIARGYCRLRNDGVAVLLSRWIGNPLRFNPSWELFDLRLWFDGAQELCECLLETHGPCPDAVPRGMPPRRRQRSAAPCP
;
A
#
# COMPACT_ATOMS: atom_id res chain seq x y z
N MET A 1 17.19 2.45 -2.33
CA MET A 1 18.02 2.20 -1.12
C MET A 1 17.90 0.73 -0.71
N ILE A 2 18.92 0.10 -0.10
CA ILE A 2 18.80 -1.27 0.43
C ILE A 2 18.39 -1.18 1.91
N ILE A 3 17.25 -1.74 2.27
CA ILE A 3 16.83 -1.85 3.68
C ILE A 3 16.74 -3.32 4.08
N LYS A 4 17.47 -3.68 5.14
CA LYS A 4 17.46 -5.02 5.74
C LYS A 4 16.46 -5.04 6.90
N LYS A 5 15.58 -6.04 6.93
CA LYS A 5 14.69 -6.33 8.06
C LYS A 5 14.75 -7.82 8.41
N THR A 6 14.58 -8.14 9.68
CA THR A 6 14.32 -9.51 10.14
C THR A 6 12.81 -9.71 10.23
N VAL A 7 12.30 -10.83 9.73
CA VAL A 7 10.88 -11.16 9.83
C VAL A 7 10.49 -11.36 11.30
N ARG A 8 9.28 -10.92 11.64
CA ARG A 8 8.65 -11.08 12.95
C ARG A 8 7.30 -11.74 12.76
N ASP A 9 6.76 -12.32 13.82
CA ASP A 9 5.42 -12.92 13.80
C ASP A 9 4.30 -11.87 13.71
N THR A 10 4.64 -10.60 13.98
CA THR A 10 3.73 -9.46 13.81
C THR A 10 3.97 -8.75 12.48
N PRO A 11 2.89 -8.27 11.81
CA PRO A 11 3.03 -7.47 10.60
C PRO A 11 3.91 -6.24 10.86
N ALA A 12 5.02 -6.14 10.14
CA ALA A 12 5.88 -4.97 10.19
C ALA A 12 5.47 -4.00 9.07
N PRO A 13 4.91 -2.81 9.36
CA PRO A 13 4.62 -1.85 8.33
C PRO A 13 5.92 -1.42 7.64
N VAL A 14 5.86 -1.33 6.32
CA VAL A 14 6.94 -0.84 5.49
C VAL A 14 6.33 0.18 4.55
N GLU A 15 6.65 1.45 4.78
CA GLU A 15 6.37 2.49 3.81
C GLU A 15 7.20 2.25 2.55
N ARG A 16 6.54 2.22 1.39
CA ARG A 16 7.14 1.76 0.13
C ARG A 16 7.34 2.93 -0.83
N ASP A 17 8.56 3.45 -0.84
CA ASP A 17 9.06 4.26 -1.95
C ASP A 17 9.33 3.39 -3.18
N ARG A 18 9.11 3.96 -4.38
CA ARG A 18 9.36 3.25 -5.64
C ARG A 18 10.86 2.98 -5.80
N GLY A 19 11.21 1.75 -6.14
CA GLY A 19 12.60 1.36 -6.45
C GLY A 19 13.43 0.92 -5.25
N ASP A 20 12.87 0.93 -4.04
CA ASP A 20 13.56 0.37 -2.88
C ASP A 20 13.76 -1.14 -2.97
N ASP A 21 14.94 -1.57 -2.50
CA ASP A 21 15.34 -2.96 -2.41
C ASP A 21 15.22 -3.40 -0.96
N ARG A 22 14.20 -4.21 -0.66
CA ARG A 22 13.94 -4.67 0.70
C ARG A 22 14.36 -6.12 0.80
N ARG A 23 15.23 -6.42 1.76
CA ARG A 23 15.72 -7.78 2.04
C ARG A 23 15.21 -8.23 3.40
N PHE A 24 14.48 -9.33 3.41
CA PHE A 24 13.88 -9.92 4.60
C PHE A 24 14.58 -11.23 4.91
N ARG A 25 15.20 -11.33 6.08
CA ARG A 25 15.72 -12.61 6.58
C ARG A 25 14.58 -13.37 7.27
N LEU A 26 14.28 -14.57 6.77
CA LEU A 26 13.28 -15.50 7.31
C LEU A 26 13.84 -16.24 8.53
N ALA A 27 12.97 -16.85 9.34
CA ALA A 27 13.36 -17.70 10.46
C ALA A 27 14.22 -18.90 10.03
N SER A 28 14.01 -19.40 8.81
CA SER A 28 14.84 -20.44 8.19
C SER A 28 16.26 -19.99 7.81
N GLY A 29 16.60 -18.70 7.98
CA GLY A 29 17.87 -18.11 7.56
C GLY A 29 17.90 -17.64 6.10
N ALA A 30 16.93 -18.05 5.28
CA ALA A 30 16.80 -17.60 3.90
C ALA A 30 16.56 -16.08 3.82
N VAL A 31 16.99 -15.44 2.72
CA VAL A 31 16.77 -14.01 2.48
C VAL A 31 15.89 -13.82 1.27
N ARG A 32 14.73 -13.17 1.46
CA ARG A 32 13.80 -12.79 0.39
C ARG A 32 14.00 -11.33 0.00
N ARG A 33 14.06 -11.06 -1.30
CA ARG A 33 14.24 -9.73 -1.88
C ARG A 33 12.95 -9.24 -2.53
N ILE A 34 12.36 -8.18 -1.97
CA ILE A 34 11.16 -7.55 -2.50
C ILE A 34 11.51 -6.18 -3.07
N VAL A 35 11.16 -5.96 -4.34
CA VAL A 35 11.34 -4.68 -5.04
C VAL A 35 10.00 -4.17 -5.54
N PRO A 36 9.37 -3.19 -4.86
CA PRO A 36 8.16 -2.55 -5.35
C PRO A 36 8.44 -1.81 -6.66
N LYS A 37 7.53 -1.97 -7.64
CA LYS A 37 7.63 -1.31 -8.95
C LYS A 37 6.58 -0.24 -9.13
N ARG A 38 5.31 -0.59 -8.89
CA ARG A 38 4.18 0.33 -9.05
C ARG A 38 3.10 0.00 -8.06
N ARG A 39 2.42 1.01 -7.53
CA ARG A 39 1.19 0.88 -6.75
C ARG A 39 0.17 1.87 -7.30
N GLY A 40 -1.10 1.63 -6.98
CA GLY A 40 -2.16 2.58 -7.22
C GLY A 40 -3.50 1.99 -6.82
N SER A 41 -4.55 2.77 -7.04
CA SER A 41 -5.91 2.29 -6.96
C SER A 41 -6.79 2.94 -8.02
N ALA A 42 -7.96 2.36 -8.25
CA ALA A 42 -8.94 2.91 -9.16
C ALA A 42 -10.35 2.64 -8.62
N LEU A 43 -11.26 3.61 -8.82
CA LEU A 43 -12.69 3.39 -8.68
C LEU A 43 -13.14 2.26 -9.63
N GLN A 44 -14.02 1.40 -9.17
CA GLN A 44 -14.53 0.27 -9.97
C GLN A 44 -16.04 0.36 -10.13
N SER A 45 -16.75 0.65 -9.04
CA SER A 45 -18.18 0.95 -9.09
C SER A 45 -18.55 1.87 -7.95
N THR A 46 -19.57 2.69 -8.16
CA THR A 46 -20.20 3.50 -7.12
C THR A 46 -21.66 3.70 -7.49
N ILE A 47 -22.52 3.72 -6.47
CA ILE A 47 -23.91 4.17 -6.59
C ILE A 47 -24.16 5.43 -5.75
N LEU A 48 -23.08 6.10 -5.32
CA LEU A 48 -23.17 7.42 -4.70
C LEU A 48 -23.57 8.45 -5.75
N THR A 49 -24.55 9.29 -5.42
CA THR A 49 -24.89 10.47 -6.22
C THR A 49 -23.76 11.49 -6.21
N GLU A 50 -23.05 11.59 -5.08
CA GLU A 50 -21.88 12.43 -4.92
C GLU A 50 -20.76 11.69 -4.19
N MET A 51 -19.56 11.66 -4.80
CA MET A 51 -18.42 10.95 -4.24
C MET A 51 -18.06 11.48 -2.86
N ARG A 52 -17.72 10.56 -1.95
CA ARG A 52 -17.30 10.87 -0.57
C ARG A 52 -18.36 11.56 0.29
N LYS A 53 -19.64 11.56 -0.13
CA LYS A 53 -20.77 11.90 0.75
C LYS A 53 -21.46 10.62 1.22
N PRO A 54 -21.70 10.46 2.54
CA PRO A 54 -22.49 9.33 3.04
C PRO A 54 -23.90 9.32 2.43
N GLN A 55 -24.33 8.17 1.91
CA GLN A 55 -25.65 7.96 1.36
C GLN A 55 -26.16 6.57 1.77
N ARG A 56 -27.39 6.51 2.28
CA ARG A 56 -27.98 5.26 2.77
C ARG A 56 -28.13 4.25 1.63
N GLY A 57 -27.70 3.01 1.87
CA GLY A 57 -27.79 1.93 0.89
C GLY A 57 -26.81 2.05 -0.29
N ALA A 58 -25.98 3.10 -0.32
CA ALA A 58 -24.98 3.28 -1.36
C ALA A 58 -23.62 2.74 -0.92
N GLY A 59 -22.83 2.32 -1.91
CA GLY A 59 -21.50 1.79 -1.70
C GLY A 59 -20.57 2.11 -2.86
N THR A 60 -19.28 2.16 -2.53
CA THR A 60 -18.19 2.35 -3.50
C THR A 60 -17.27 1.14 -3.43
N ILE A 61 -16.97 0.56 -4.58
CA ILE A 61 -15.95 -0.48 -4.74
C ILE A 61 -14.76 0.14 -5.46
N ALA A 62 -13.57 -0.01 -4.87
CA ALA A 62 -12.30 0.37 -5.47
C ALA A 62 -11.40 -0.86 -5.61
N ARG A 63 -10.49 -0.83 -6.58
CA ARG A 63 -9.43 -1.83 -6.73
C ARG A 63 -8.10 -1.22 -6.36
N GLY A 64 -7.47 -1.74 -5.32
CA GLY A 64 -6.09 -1.43 -4.98
C GLY A 64 -5.14 -2.45 -5.60
N TYR A 65 -3.96 -2.02 -6.06
CA TYR A 65 -2.95 -2.92 -6.60
C TYR A 65 -1.52 -2.51 -6.26
N CYS A 66 -0.64 -3.52 -6.24
CA CYS A 66 0.80 -3.36 -6.12
C CYS A 66 1.53 -4.36 -7.04
N ARG A 67 2.30 -3.83 -7.99
CA ARG A 67 3.28 -4.58 -8.77
C ARG A 67 4.62 -4.57 -8.04
N LEU A 68 5.19 -5.75 -7.82
CA LEU A 68 6.50 -5.94 -7.19
C LEU A 68 7.28 -7.04 -7.90
N ARG A 69 8.59 -7.12 -7.60
CA ARG A 69 9.39 -8.32 -7.86
C ARG A 69 9.74 -8.99 -6.53
N ASN A 70 9.59 -10.31 -6.44
CA ASN A 70 10.07 -11.11 -5.32
C ASN A 70 11.13 -12.08 -5.84
N ASP A 71 12.37 -11.94 -5.38
CA ASP A 71 13.52 -12.73 -5.86
C ASP A 71 13.64 -12.74 -7.39
N GLY A 72 13.25 -11.63 -8.03
CA GLY A 72 13.23 -11.47 -9.49
C GLY A 72 11.90 -11.82 -10.18
N VAL A 73 11.03 -12.60 -9.54
CA VAL A 73 9.71 -13.00 -10.05
C VAL A 73 8.74 -11.83 -10.00
N ALA A 74 8.08 -11.53 -11.13
CA ALA A 74 7.06 -10.47 -11.19
C ALA A 74 5.76 -10.91 -10.51
N VAL A 75 5.24 -10.06 -9.62
CA VAL A 75 4.01 -10.33 -8.84
C VAL A 75 3.09 -9.12 -8.93
N LEU A 76 1.79 -9.38 -9.11
CA LEU A 76 0.71 -8.40 -8.98
C LEU A 76 -0.17 -8.77 -7.78
N LEU A 77 -0.09 -7.98 -6.72
CA LEU A 77 -1.07 -8.01 -5.64
C LEU A 77 -2.23 -7.10 -6.01
N SER A 78 -3.46 -7.59 -5.82
CA SER A 78 -4.69 -6.93 -6.27
C SER A 78 -5.80 -7.25 -5.29
N ARG A 79 -6.46 -6.22 -4.72
CA ARG A 79 -7.60 -6.38 -3.81
C ARG A 79 -8.74 -5.46 -4.16
N TRP A 80 -9.94 -5.90 -3.80
CA TRP A 80 -11.16 -5.11 -3.86
C TRP A 80 -11.44 -4.52 -2.48
N ILE A 81 -11.72 -3.24 -2.44
CA ILE A 81 -11.99 -2.46 -1.22
C ILE A 81 -13.42 -1.96 -1.32
N GLY A 82 -14.16 -2.03 -0.20
CA GLY A 82 -15.61 -1.82 -0.21
C GLY A 82 -16.42 -3.06 -0.60
N ASN A 83 -15.77 -4.21 -0.82
CA ASN A 83 -16.43 -5.50 -1.00
C ASN A 83 -16.21 -6.39 0.25
N PRO A 84 -17.25 -6.66 1.06
CA PRO A 84 -17.11 -7.41 2.31
C PRO A 84 -16.62 -8.86 2.11
N LEU A 85 -16.85 -9.46 0.94
CA LEU A 85 -16.41 -10.83 0.64
C LEU A 85 -14.92 -10.92 0.28
N ARG A 86 -14.26 -9.80 0.00
CA ARG A 86 -12.89 -9.76 -0.55
C ARG A 86 -11.97 -8.76 0.15
N PHE A 87 -12.41 -8.21 1.27
CA PHE A 87 -11.64 -7.20 1.98
C PHE A 87 -10.38 -7.79 2.61
N ASN A 88 -10.33 -9.08 2.96
CA ASN A 88 -9.29 -9.51 3.89
C ASN A 88 -8.75 -10.94 3.71
N PRO A 89 -7.85 -11.14 2.74
CA PRO A 89 -6.72 -11.99 3.07
C PRO A 89 -5.38 -11.31 2.75
N SER A 90 -4.47 -11.38 3.73
CA SER A 90 -3.04 -11.30 3.45
C SER A 90 -2.66 -12.34 2.40
N TRP A 91 -1.73 -12.02 1.53
CA TRP A 91 -1.22 -12.99 0.56
C TRP A 91 -0.06 -13.77 1.15
N GLU A 92 -0.10 -15.09 1.02
CA GLU A 92 1.01 -15.98 1.38
C GLU A 92 1.70 -16.41 0.09
N LEU A 93 2.92 -15.91 -0.12
CA LEU A 93 3.73 -16.21 -1.30
C LEU A 93 5.21 -16.20 -0.94
N PHE A 94 5.96 -17.18 -1.43
CA PHE A 94 7.42 -17.29 -1.21
C PHE A 94 7.82 -17.19 0.27
N ASP A 95 7.07 -17.89 1.13
CA ASP A 95 7.25 -17.93 2.60
C ASP A 95 7.07 -16.58 3.30
N LEU A 96 6.38 -15.65 2.63
CA LEU A 96 6.06 -14.34 3.16
C LEU A 96 4.55 -14.17 3.24
N ARG A 97 4.08 -13.65 4.37
CA ARG A 97 2.73 -13.09 4.50
C ARG A 97 2.78 -11.60 4.20
N LEU A 98 2.15 -11.18 3.11
CA LEU A 98 2.16 -9.81 2.63
C LEU A 98 0.79 -9.17 2.81
N TRP A 99 0.78 -7.92 3.27
CA TRP A 99 -0.39 -7.07 3.32
C TRP A 99 -0.18 -5.83 2.45
N PHE A 100 -1.18 -5.48 1.66
CA PHE A 100 -1.21 -4.24 0.90
C PHE A 100 -2.24 -3.33 1.54
N ASP A 101 -1.72 -2.35 2.28
CA ASP A 101 -2.55 -1.47 3.12
C ASP A 101 -3.31 -0.41 2.32
N GLY A 102 -2.89 -0.20 1.07
CA GLY A 102 -3.54 0.72 0.16
C GLY A 102 -2.56 1.59 -0.60
N ALA A 103 -3.12 2.50 -1.38
CA ALA A 103 -2.40 3.58 -2.02
C ALA A 103 -3.20 4.87 -1.81
N GLN A 104 -2.53 6.01 -1.88
CA GLN A 104 -3.12 7.32 -1.58
C GLN A 104 -4.32 7.64 -2.47
N GLU A 105 -4.33 7.10 -3.70
CA GLU A 105 -5.43 7.25 -4.65
C GLU A 105 -6.76 6.67 -4.11
N LEU A 106 -6.73 5.80 -3.09
CA LEU A 106 -7.94 5.31 -2.43
C LEU A 106 -8.69 6.41 -1.72
N CYS A 107 -7.97 7.40 -1.17
CA CYS A 107 -8.55 8.55 -0.47
C CYS A 107 -9.31 9.49 -1.43
N GLU A 108 -9.10 9.36 -2.74
CA GLU A 108 -9.87 10.06 -3.76
C GLU A 108 -11.26 9.43 -3.94
N CYS A 109 -11.39 8.13 -3.69
CA CYS A 109 -12.60 7.35 -3.97
C CYS A 109 -13.41 7.00 -2.71
N LEU A 110 -12.74 6.88 -1.56
CA LEU A 110 -13.32 6.41 -0.30
C LEU A 110 -13.26 7.48 0.78
N LEU A 111 -14.26 7.47 1.66
CA LEU A 111 -14.23 8.24 2.89
C LEU A 111 -13.46 7.45 3.94
N GLU A 112 -12.39 8.03 4.46
CA GLU A 112 -11.61 7.45 5.54
C GLU A 112 -12.28 7.78 6.89
N THR A 113 -12.69 6.75 7.63
CA THR A 113 -13.43 6.91 8.90
C THR A 113 -12.69 6.33 10.11
N HIS A 114 -11.47 5.82 9.93
CA HIS A 114 -10.70 5.13 10.98
C HIS A 114 -9.62 6.02 11.65
N GLY A 115 -9.75 7.34 11.53
CA GLY A 115 -8.80 8.32 12.06
C GLY A 115 -7.83 8.86 11.00
N PRO A 116 -7.01 9.87 11.34
CA PRO A 116 -6.09 10.49 10.39
C PRO A 116 -5.00 9.51 9.93
N CYS A 117 -4.97 9.19 8.64
CA CYS A 117 -3.85 8.49 8.03
C CYS A 117 -2.65 9.46 7.93
N PRO A 118 -1.42 9.05 8.30
CA PRO A 118 -0.23 9.92 8.29
C PRO A 118 0.05 10.60 6.94
N ASP A 119 -0.46 10.01 5.85
CA ASP A 119 -0.29 10.43 4.45
C ASP A 119 -1.56 11.01 3.80
N ALA A 120 -2.64 11.20 4.58
CA ALA A 120 -3.83 11.90 4.10
C ALA A 120 -3.49 13.39 3.93
N VAL A 121 -2.97 13.75 2.75
CA VAL A 121 -2.71 15.15 2.40
C VAL A 121 -4.06 15.86 2.31
N PRO A 122 -4.33 16.89 3.14
CA PRO A 122 -5.53 17.69 3.01
C PRO A 122 -5.52 18.37 1.63
N ARG A 123 -6.65 18.36 0.90
CA ARG A 123 -6.76 19.12 -0.36
C ARG A 123 -6.50 20.59 -0.05
N GLY A 124 -5.49 21.18 -0.70
CA GLY A 124 -5.09 22.59 -0.52
C GLY A 124 -3.77 22.80 0.23
N MET A 125 -3.15 21.76 0.78
CA MET A 125 -1.80 21.87 1.35
C MET A 125 -0.77 21.74 0.21
N PRO A 126 0.22 22.66 0.09
CA PRO A 126 1.30 22.48 -0.87
C PRO A 126 1.98 21.13 -0.60
N PRO A 127 2.49 20.44 -1.64
CA PRO A 127 3.14 19.15 -1.47
C PRO A 127 4.14 19.30 -0.32
N ARG A 128 4.00 18.47 0.72
CA ARG A 128 4.95 18.48 1.84
C ARG A 128 6.33 18.51 1.22
N ARG A 129 7.04 19.61 1.48
CA ARG A 129 8.42 19.81 1.03
C ARG A 129 9.12 18.50 1.36
N ARG A 130 9.51 17.72 0.34
CA ARG A 130 10.35 16.54 0.54
C ARG A 130 11.39 16.99 1.56
N GLN A 131 11.45 16.36 2.74
CA GLN A 131 12.54 16.64 3.65
C GLN A 131 13.79 16.39 2.82
N ARG A 132 14.44 17.49 2.43
CA ARG A 132 15.80 17.46 1.90
C ARG A 132 16.58 16.90 3.08
N SER A 133 16.80 15.59 3.07
CA SER A 133 17.87 15.01 3.85
C SER A 133 19.14 15.80 3.49
N ALA A 134 19.72 16.33 4.54
CA ALA A 134 20.72 17.37 4.56
C ALA A 134 21.99 17.01 3.77
N ALA A 135 22.63 18.08 3.29
CA ALA A 135 23.98 18.25 2.77
C ALA A 135 24.39 17.51 1.47
N PRO A 136 24.89 18.23 0.44
CA PRO A 136 25.78 17.65 -0.54
C PRO A 136 27.15 17.42 0.14
N CYS A 137 27.72 16.24 -0.05
CA CYS A 137 29.13 15.96 0.26
C CYS A 137 29.81 15.51 -1.04
N PRO A 138 31.13 15.75 -1.16
CA PRO A 138 31.81 16.32 -2.33
C PRO A 138 31.82 15.44 -3.59
#